data_AF-A0A9P4JNH9-F1
#
_entry.id   AF-A0A9P4JNH9-F1
#
_cell.length_a   1.000
_cell.length_b   1.000
_cell.length_c   1.000
_cell.angle_alpha   90.00
_cell.angle_beta   90.00
_cell.angle_gamma   90.00
#
_symmetry.space_group_name_H-M   'P 1'
#
loop_
_entity.id
_entity.type
_entity.pdbx_description
1 polymer ?
#
loop_
_entity_poly.entity_id
_entity_poly.type
_entity_poly.pdbx_seq_one_letter_code
_entity_poly.pdbx_strand_id
1 'polypeptide(L)'
;PKPDPVPQDIYTAHVSPLLKLSNYSFIKQFNDWSSELDPDFTVSKIAEASYGEVYRLTLKPAASGRTGLTRADESVLKVVQIKPPPNAPIATVPAGRSKRGKGNAEMQARLQADKEEKENWMSSVQLVHGEVNLLQHLTSIPGFTNFRELLILQGRPSTSFVQAWKSWNKSRDKAHKSIFPDPSKKSSYDDAQLWAVIEMQDAGIDLERLIEQGGMGSIWEVWDVFWGVAISVAKGEEGVKFEHRDLHLGNICIRSRTRDTSLVEPRITISDLHQKLGFTGLETTLIDYGLCRADLVDADELGGEQREGGEEVEKRHLPTPPPEVPEPEVAYQDLDGDPAVFEGDATQEHQYEIYRFMRAIAYFGDPLKPQPPFACNQQNQLQQPEPDIPLRSPRKAPVKEEVPQTDVWRYYLPKTNLIWLHFLLHKLFQYLTLPSESTPRAIRSRVQIREDIDQKKLHRKATKLEKVLKTVRGMLEPEELGKAGSLGSAGELVLMAVGEGWLRGEDV
;
A
#
# COMPACT_ATOMS: atom_id res chain seq x y z
N PRO A 1 -41.05 6.42 26.97
CA PRO A 1 -39.84 5.57 27.02
C PRO A 1 -39.27 5.39 25.61
N LYS A 2 -38.12 6.02 25.33
CA LYS A 2 -37.30 5.59 24.20
C LYS A 2 -36.95 4.11 24.45
N PRO A 3 -37.08 3.20 23.48
CA PRO A 3 -36.67 1.82 23.70
C PRO A 3 -35.19 1.82 24.10
N ASP A 4 -34.87 1.14 25.20
CA ASP A 4 -33.49 0.94 25.61
C ASP A 4 -32.74 0.28 24.44
N PRO A 5 -31.53 0.76 24.07
CA PRO A 5 -30.76 0.14 23.01
C PRO A 5 -30.50 -1.32 23.39
N VAL A 6 -30.86 -2.24 22.48
CA VAL A 6 -30.54 -3.66 22.59
C VAL A 6 -29.03 -3.76 22.85
N PRO A 7 -28.57 -4.54 23.85
CA PRO A 7 -27.14 -4.71 24.09
C PRO A 7 -26.47 -5.21 22.80
N GLN A 8 -25.64 -4.36 22.21
CA GLN A 8 -24.85 -4.71 21.04
C GLN A 8 -23.91 -5.84 21.43
N ASP A 9 -23.87 -6.91 20.64
CA ASP A 9 -22.99 -8.04 20.95
C ASP A 9 -21.51 -7.59 20.96
N ILE A 10 -20.66 -8.33 21.68
CA ILE A 10 -19.27 -7.94 21.91
C ILE A 10 -18.45 -7.80 20.61
N TYR A 11 -18.85 -8.50 19.54
CA TYR A 11 -18.17 -8.44 18.25
C TYR A 11 -18.57 -7.18 17.49
N THR A 12 -19.86 -6.88 17.43
CA THR A 12 -20.38 -5.66 16.80
C THR A 12 -19.88 -4.40 17.51
N ALA A 13 -19.79 -4.42 18.85
CA ALA A 13 -19.18 -3.33 19.60
C ALA A 13 -17.68 -3.16 19.26
N HIS A 14 -16.94 -4.26 19.12
CA HIS A 14 -15.51 -4.27 18.80
C HIS A 14 -15.21 -3.65 17.43
N VAL A 15 -15.98 -4.00 16.40
CA VAL A 15 -15.81 -3.50 15.03
C VAL A 15 -16.63 -2.24 14.72
N SER A 16 -17.27 -1.64 15.74
CA SER A 16 -18.11 -0.45 15.57
C SER A 16 -17.42 0.73 14.88
N PRO A 17 -16.09 1.00 15.02
CA PRO A 17 -15.43 2.02 14.22
C PRO A 17 -15.48 1.73 12.72
N LEU A 18 -15.30 0.46 12.32
CA LEU A 18 -15.33 0.05 10.92
C LEU A 18 -16.75 0.07 10.34
N LEU A 19 -17.75 -0.30 11.13
CA LEU A 19 -19.16 -0.24 10.71
C LEU A 19 -19.61 1.21 10.42
N LYS A 20 -18.97 2.23 11.00
CA LYS A 20 -19.23 3.64 10.66
C LYS A 20 -18.69 4.04 9.28
N LEU A 21 -17.65 3.34 8.80
CA LEU A 21 -17.06 3.53 7.47
C LEU A 21 -17.72 2.64 6.40
N SER A 22 -18.60 1.72 6.83
CA SER A 22 -19.33 0.80 5.96
C SER A 22 -20.72 1.36 5.63
N ASN A 23 -21.25 0.99 4.47
CA ASN A 23 -22.67 1.21 4.13
C ASN A 23 -23.61 0.36 4.99
N TYR A 24 -23.10 -0.65 5.70
CA TYR A 24 -23.86 -1.54 6.56
C TYR A 24 -23.57 -1.27 8.03
N SER A 25 -24.63 -1.14 8.83
CA SER A 25 -24.51 -0.94 10.28
C SER A 25 -24.41 -2.24 11.08
N PHE A 26 -24.23 -3.39 10.42
CA PHE A 26 -24.23 -4.72 11.04
C PHE A 26 -23.24 -5.67 10.35
N ILE A 27 -22.82 -6.70 11.07
CA ILE A 27 -21.91 -7.74 10.56
C ILE A 27 -22.71 -8.76 9.72
N LYS A 28 -22.25 -9.06 8.51
CA LYS A 28 -22.84 -10.10 7.66
C LYS A 28 -22.17 -11.45 7.87
N GLN A 29 -22.86 -12.54 7.58
CA GLN A 29 -22.23 -13.87 7.53
C GLN A 29 -21.40 -14.00 6.24
N PHE A 30 -20.13 -14.40 6.36
CA PHE A 30 -19.21 -14.47 5.23
C PHE A 30 -19.76 -15.42 4.17
N ASN A 31 -20.15 -16.65 4.55
CA ASN A 31 -20.68 -17.62 3.61
C ASN A 31 -21.89 -17.11 2.81
N ASP A 32 -22.81 -16.38 3.46
CA ASP A 32 -24.03 -15.90 2.81
C ASP A 32 -23.69 -14.82 1.79
N TRP A 33 -22.97 -13.79 2.20
CA TRP A 33 -22.51 -12.71 1.31
C TRP A 33 -21.65 -13.25 0.15
N SER A 34 -20.69 -14.14 0.43
CA SER A 34 -19.80 -14.63 -0.62
C SER A 34 -20.49 -15.62 -1.55
N SER A 35 -21.63 -16.22 -1.16
CA SER A 35 -22.46 -17.04 -2.05
C SER A 35 -23.36 -16.18 -2.96
N GLU A 36 -23.72 -14.97 -2.53
CA GLU A 36 -24.48 -14.01 -3.36
C GLU A 36 -23.69 -13.55 -4.60
N LEU A 37 -22.36 -13.62 -4.58
CA LEU A 37 -21.49 -13.28 -5.70
C LEU A 37 -21.46 -14.36 -6.80
N ASP A 38 -21.75 -15.61 -6.44
CA ASP A 38 -21.55 -16.78 -7.31
C ASP A 38 -22.38 -16.76 -8.62
N PRO A 39 -23.61 -16.22 -8.70
CA PRO A 39 -24.34 -16.14 -9.96
C PRO A 39 -23.63 -15.29 -11.01
N ASP A 40 -23.02 -14.18 -10.59
CA ASP A 40 -22.55 -13.12 -11.50
C ASP A 40 -21.04 -13.13 -11.69
N PHE A 41 -20.27 -13.52 -10.67
CA PHE A 41 -18.82 -13.37 -10.67
C PHE A 41 -18.07 -14.70 -10.56
N THR A 42 -16.88 -14.73 -11.18
CA THR A 42 -15.85 -15.71 -10.90
C THR A 42 -14.88 -15.11 -9.91
N VAL A 43 -14.65 -15.80 -8.79
CA VAL A 43 -13.68 -15.39 -7.77
C VAL A 43 -12.34 -16.06 -8.07
N SER A 44 -11.26 -15.29 -8.09
CA SER A 44 -9.90 -15.81 -8.25
C SER A 44 -8.98 -15.17 -7.21
N LYS A 45 -8.17 -15.97 -6.52
CA LYS A 45 -7.13 -15.41 -5.65
C LYS A 45 -6.02 -14.86 -6.55
N ILE A 46 -5.60 -13.63 -6.31
CA ILE A 46 -4.61 -12.94 -7.14
C ILE A 46 -3.39 -12.50 -6.37
N ALA A 47 -3.43 -12.33 -5.04
CA ALA A 47 -2.25 -11.98 -4.25
C ALA A 47 -2.46 -12.32 -2.76
N GLU A 48 -1.44 -12.06 -1.95
CA GLU A 48 -1.45 -12.10 -0.50
C GLU A 48 -0.96 -10.73 0.02
N ALA A 49 -1.43 -10.34 1.19
CA ALA A 49 -1.05 -9.11 1.91
C ALA A 49 -0.68 -9.48 3.36
N SER A 50 -0.12 -8.55 4.13
CA SER A 50 0.43 -8.82 5.48
C SER A 50 -0.55 -9.53 6.43
N TYR A 51 -1.83 -9.16 6.40
CA TYR A 51 -2.87 -9.71 7.28
C TYR A 51 -4.06 -10.31 6.51
N GLY A 52 -3.91 -10.55 5.21
CA GLY A 52 -5.04 -10.92 4.38
C GLY A 52 -4.71 -11.47 3.01
N GLU A 53 -5.77 -11.81 2.30
CA GLU A 53 -5.71 -12.39 0.97
C GLU A 53 -6.40 -11.47 -0.03
N VAL A 54 -5.92 -11.44 -1.27
CA VAL A 54 -6.48 -10.58 -2.31
C VAL A 54 -7.14 -11.43 -3.40
N TYR A 55 -8.41 -11.13 -3.67
CA TYR A 55 -9.23 -11.84 -4.65
C TYR A 55 -9.74 -10.88 -5.72
N ARG A 56 -9.84 -11.33 -6.97
CA ARG A 56 -10.46 -10.61 -8.08
C ARG A 56 -11.83 -11.21 -8.37
N LEU A 57 -12.82 -10.33 -8.51
CA LEU A 57 -14.15 -10.62 -9.04
C LEU A 57 -14.18 -10.31 -10.54
N THR A 58 -14.31 -11.35 -11.36
CA THR A 58 -14.42 -11.22 -12.82
C THR A 58 -15.84 -11.53 -13.26
N LEU A 59 -16.45 -10.63 -14.03
CA LEU A 59 -17.83 -10.78 -14.46
C LEU A 59 -17.97 -11.99 -15.40
N LYS A 60 -18.91 -12.87 -15.12
CA LYS A 60 -19.17 -14.04 -15.98
C LYS A 60 -19.77 -13.57 -17.31
N PRO A 61 -19.32 -14.12 -18.45
CA PRO A 61 -19.90 -13.80 -19.76
C PRO A 61 -21.41 -14.05 -19.84
N ALA A 62 -21.94 -15.00 -19.06
CA ALA A 62 -23.37 -15.32 -19.01
C ALA A 62 -24.19 -14.33 -18.16
N ALA A 63 -23.55 -13.53 -17.31
CA ALA A 63 -24.18 -12.57 -16.40
C ALA A 63 -24.35 -11.18 -17.03
N SER A 64 -23.40 -10.77 -17.88
CA SER A 64 -23.36 -9.43 -18.52
C SER A 64 -24.61 -9.07 -19.35
N GLY A 65 -25.44 -10.04 -19.73
CA GLY A 65 -26.71 -9.82 -20.41
C GLY A 65 -27.97 -9.94 -19.54
N ARG A 66 -27.86 -10.42 -18.29
CA ARG A 66 -29.01 -10.71 -17.41
C ARG A 66 -29.19 -9.72 -16.27
N THR A 67 -28.09 -9.22 -15.72
CA THR A 67 -28.09 -8.42 -14.48
C THR A 67 -27.77 -6.94 -14.70
N GLY A 68 -27.53 -6.52 -15.94
CA GLY A 68 -27.13 -5.14 -16.26
C GLY A 68 -25.70 -4.79 -15.83
N LEU A 69 -24.98 -5.75 -15.24
CA LEU A 69 -23.58 -5.61 -14.84
C LEU A 69 -22.67 -5.52 -16.07
N THR A 70 -21.62 -4.73 -15.92
CA THR A 70 -20.61 -4.44 -16.92
C THR A 70 -19.21 -4.77 -16.37
N ARG A 71 -18.17 -4.66 -17.20
CA ARG A 71 -16.79 -4.78 -16.69
C ARG A 71 -16.42 -3.68 -15.68
N ALA A 72 -17.15 -2.57 -15.67
CA ALA A 72 -16.96 -1.56 -14.63
C ALA A 72 -17.37 -2.10 -13.25
N ASP A 73 -18.08 -3.23 -13.15
CA ASP A 73 -18.44 -3.86 -11.88
C ASP A 73 -17.38 -4.88 -11.42
N GLU A 74 -16.38 -5.20 -12.24
CA GLU A 74 -15.24 -6.02 -11.81
C GLU A 74 -14.43 -5.29 -10.74
N SER A 75 -14.04 -6.03 -9.69
CA SER A 75 -13.37 -5.48 -8.52
C SER A 75 -12.32 -6.41 -7.93
N VAL A 76 -11.52 -5.84 -7.04
CA VAL A 76 -10.54 -6.53 -6.22
C VAL A 76 -10.97 -6.41 -4.77
N LEU A 77 -10.92 -7.54 -4.05
CA LEU A 77 -11.27 -7.69 -2.65
C LEU A 77 -10.00 -7.96 -1.85
N LYS A 78 -9.62 -7.05 -0.95
CA LYS A 78 -8.63 -7.33 0.10
C LYS A 78 -9.39 -7.85 1.32
N VAL A 79 -9.24 -9.15 1.60
CA VAL A 79 -9.93 -9.86 2.68
C VAL A 79 -8.98 -9.99 3.86
N VAL A 80 -9.19 -9.17 4.88
CA VAL A 80 -8.31 -9.00 6.04
C VAL A 80 -8.92 -9.67 7.26
N GLN A 81 -8.13 -10.50 7.96
CA GLN A 81 -8.55 -11.08 9.24
C GLN A 81 -8.48 -10.02 10.34
N ILE A 82 -9.56 -9.83 11.09
CA ILE A 82 -9.60 -8.90 12.23
C ILE A 82 -9.41 -9.71 13.52
N LYS A 83 -8.57 -9.19 14.43
CA LYS A 83 -8.43 -9.73 15.79
C LYS A 83 -9.79 -9.79 16.48
N PRO A 84 -10.08 -10.85 17.27
CA PRO A 84 -11.30 -10.89 18.06
C PRO A 84 -11.27 -9.84 19.19
N PRO A 85 -12.42 -9.50 19.79
CA PRO A 85 -12.42 -8.68 21.01
C PRO A 85 -11.57 -9.35 22.11
N PRO A 86 -10.87 -8.58 22.97
CA PRO A 86 -10.01 -9.14 24.03
C PRO A 86 -10.73 -10.15 24.95
N ASN A 87 -12.03 -9.92 25.18
CA ASN A 87 -12.89 -10.74 26.03
C ASN A 87 -13.63 -11.84 25.26
N ALA A 88 -13.28 -12.10 24.00
CA ALA A 88 -13.89 -13.17 23.21
C ALA A 88 -13.65 -14.53 23.89
N PRO A 89 -14.68 -15.38 23.97
CA PRO A 89 -14.51 -16.73 24.51
C PRO A 89 -13.46 -17.47 23.69
N ILE A 90 -12.46 -18.05 24.37
CA ILE A 90 -11.57 -19.02 23.73
C ILE A 90 -12.45 -20.16 23.25
N ALA A 91 -12.31 -20.61 22.00
CA ALA A 91 -13.02 -21.78 21.48
C ALA A 91 -12.67 -23.01 22.33
N THR A 92 -13.41 -23.22 23.42
CA THR A 92 -13.08 -24.22 24.42
C THR A 92 -13.52 -25.59 23.92
N VAL A 93 -12.56 -26.52 23.99
CA VAL A 93 -12.68 -27.96 24.22
C VAL A 93 -14.11 -28.40 24.57
N PRO A 94 -14.70 -29.38 23.86
CA PRO A 94 -16.08 -29.80 24.07
C PRO A 94 -16.36 -30.10 25.54
N ALA A 95 -17.41 -29.47 26.06
CA ALA A 95 -17.91 -29.61 27.42
C ALA A 95 -18.26 -31.08 27.71
N GLY A 96 -17.31 -31.85 28.22
CA GLY A 96 -17.53 -33.28 28.49
C GLY A 96 -16.42 -34.04 29.23
N ARG A 97 -15.24 -33.44 29.49
CA ARG A 97 -14.17 -34.11 30.25
C ARG A 97 -13.57 -33.20 31.31
N SER A 98 -14.33 -32.94 32.37
CA SER A 98 -13.78 -32.45 33.64
C SER A 98 -12.98 -33.57 34.30
N LYS A 99 -11.65 -33.52 34.20
CA LYS A 99 -10.74 -34.15 35.17
C LYS A 99 -9.91 -33.06 35.81
N ARG A 100 -10.17 -32.80 37.10
CA ARG A 100 -9.43 -31.88 37.98
C ARG A 100 -7.96 -32.34 38.05
N GLY A 101 -7.02 -31.48 37.67
CA GLY A 101 -5.58 -31.72 37.83
C GLY A 101 -4.73 -30.65 37.15
N LYS A 102 -3.46 -30.52 37.57
CA LYS A 102 -2.43 -29.59 37.04
C LYS A 102 -2.36 -29.52 35.50
N GLY A 103 -2.75 -30.59 34.79
CA GLY A 103 -2.83 -30.61 33.32
C GLY A 103 -3.84 -29.63 32.70
N ASN A 104 -4.79 -29.08 33.47
CA ASN A 104 -5.74 -28.08 32.95
C ASN A 104 -5.10 -26.70 32.79
N ALA A 105 -4.14 -26.34 33.65
CA ALA A 105 -3.42 -25.06 33.57
C ALA A 105 -2.44 -25.05 32.38
N GLU A 106 -1.68 -26.14 32.19
CA GLU A 106 -0.79 -26.29 31.04
C GLU A 106 -1.57 -26.31 29.71
N MET A 107 -2.73 -26.97 29.68
CA MET A 107 -3.60 -26.97 28.50
C MET A 107 -4.15 -25.58 28.19
N GLN A 108 -4.59 -24.83 29.21
CA GLN A 108 -5.04 -23.45 29.02
C GLN A 108 -3.91 -22.54 28.54
N ALA A 109 -2.70 -22.68 29.10
CA ALA A 109 -1.53 -21.92 28.65
C ALA A 109 -1.19 -22.21 27.18
N ARG A 110 -1.30 -23.48 26.74
CA ARG A 110 -1.10 -23.84 25.32
C ARG A 110 -2.18 -23.24 24.42
N LEU A 111 -3.46 -23.36 24.80
CA LEU A 111 -4.55 -22.76 24.02
C LEU A 111 -4.44 -21.24 23.93
N GLN A 112 -3.95 -20.59 24.98
CA GLN A 112 -3.68 -19.16 25.00
C GLN A 112 -2.50 -18.80 24.09
N ALA A 113 -1.40 -19.57 24.14
CA ALA A 113 -0.26 -19.38 23.24
C ALA A 113 -0.65 -19.58 21.76
N ASP A 114 -1.40 -20.64 21.44
CA ASP A 114 -1.90 -20.90 20.09
C ASP A 114 -2.83 -19.77 19.61
N LYS A 115 -3.61 -19.17 20.52
CA LYS A 115 -4.47 -18.01 20.23
C LYS A 115 -3.64 -16.77 19.93
N GLU A 116 -2.66 -16.46 20.77
CA GLU A 116 -1.75 -15.31 20.59
C GLU A 116 -0.96 -15.43 19.28
N GLU A 117 -0.46 -16.63 18.96
CA GLU A 117 0.23 -16.90 17.70
C GLU A 117 -0.69 -16.63 16.50
N LYS A 118 -1.94 -17.09 16.54
CA LYS A 118 -2.93 -16.82 15.48
C LYS A 118 -3.25 -15.34 15.36
N GLU A 119 -3.43 -14.65 16.48
CA GLU A 119 -3.74 -13.21 16.49
C GLU A 119 -2.59 -12.37 15.94
N ASN A 120 -1.34 -12.82 16.03
CA ASN A 120 -0.20 -12.13 15.38
C ASN A 120 -0.32 -12.08 13.86
N TRP A 121 -1.09 -12.99 13.24
CA TRP A 121 -1.39 -13.00 11.81
C TRP A 121 -2.69 -12.27 11.44
N MET A 122 -3.25 -11.48 12.36
CA MET A 122 -4.49 -10.73 12.17
C MET A 122 -4.25 -9.23 12.35
N SER A 123 -5.04 -8.43 11.64
CA SER A 123 -5.03 -6.97 11.75
C SER A 123 -5.89 -6.49 12.93
N SER A 124 -5.51 -5.35 13.51
CA SER A 124 -6.36 -4.68 14.51
C SER A 124 -7.44 -3.84 13.82
N VAL A 125 -8.52 -3.55 14.54
CA VAL A 125 -9.58 -2.64 14.09
C VAL A 125 -9.01 -1.28 13.70
N GLN A 126 -8.01 -0.78 14.44
CA GLN A 126 -7.38 0.51 14.22
C GLN A 126 -6.58 0.55 12.90
N LEU A 127 -5.82 -0.50 12.60
CA LEU A 127 -5.05 -0.60 11.35
C LEU A 127 -5.98 -0.62 10.14
N VAL A 128 -7.02 -1.45 10.17
CA VAL A 128 -8.02 -1.49 9.09
C VAL A 128 -8.72 -0.13 8.93
N HIS A 129 -9.06 0.53 10.04
CA HIS A 129 -9.70 1.85 10.00
C HIS A 129 -8.79 2.90 9.36
N GLY A 130 -7.50 2.94 9.74
CA GLY A 130 -6.53 3.84 9.14
C GLY A 130 -6.36 3.61 7.64
N GLU A 131 -6.25 2.35 7.21
CA GLU A 131 -6.15 1.99 5.79
C GLU A 131 -7.39 2.39 4.99
N VAL A 132 -8.59 2.16 5.53
CA VAL A 132 -9.85 2.54 4.86
C VAL A 132 -9.99 4.06 4.78
N ASN A 133 -9.62 4.79 5.83
CA ASN A 133 -9.62 6.26 5.78
C ASN A 133 -8.68 6.77 4.68
N LEU A 134 -7.47 6.24 4.57
CA LEU A 134 -6.53 6.58 3.50
C LEU A 134 -7.14 6.30 2.12
N LEU A 135 -7.71 5.11 1.93
CA LEU A 135 -8.39 4.71 0.70
C LEU A 135 -9.51 5.68 0.30
N GLN A 136 -10.35 6.09 1.26
CA GLN A 136 -11.46 7.01 1.02
C GLN A 136 -10.98 8.41 0.60
N HIS A 137 -9.90 8.93 1.21
CA HIS A 137 -9.39 10.26 0.89
C HIS A 137 -8.56 10.31 -0.40
N LEU A 138 -7.95 9.18 -0.80
CA LEU A 138 -7.16 9.08 -2.02
C LEU A 138 -8.01 8.76 -3.26
N THR A 139 -9.24 8.26 -3.10
CA THR A 139 -10.09 7.76 -4.20
C THR A 139 -10.35 8.80 -5.31
N SER A 140 -10.42 10.09 -4.95
CA SER A 140 -10.68 11.19 -5.89
C SER A 140 -9.40 11.73 -6.55
N ILE A 141 -8.23 11.31 -6.09
CA ILE A 141 -6.94 11.76 -6.62
C ILE A 141 -6.53 10.85 -7.79
N PRO A 142 -6.32 11.38 -9.01
CA PRO A 142 -5.88 10.58 -10.15
C PRO A 142 -4.57 9.84 -9.86
N GLY A 143 -4.53 8.55 -10.21
CA GLY A 143 -3.37 7.69 -9.99
C GLY A 143 -3.45 6.83 -8.73
N PHE A 144 -4.48 6.98 -7.90
CA PHE A 144 -4.77 6.12 -6.76
C PHE A 144 -5.92 5.16 -7.05
N THR A 145 -5.98 4.06 -6.30
CA THR A 145 -7.02 3.06 -6.46
C THR A 145 -8.36 3.60 -5.98
N ASN A 146 -9.42 3.25 -6.68
CA ASN A 146 -10.76 3.69 -6.30
C ASN A 146 -11.34 2.74 -5.25
N PHE A 147 -11.63 3.27 -4.07
CA PHE A 147 -12.34 2.57 -3.00
C PHE A 147 -13.84 2.51 -3.29
N ARG A 148 -14.43 1.32 -3.16
CA ARG A 148 -15.87 1.12 -3.39
C ARG A 148 -16.64 0.90 -2.10
N GLU A 149 -16.24 -0.10 -1.33
CA GLU A 149 -17.00 -0.53 -0.16
C GLU A 149 -16.10 -1.20 0.89
N LEU A 150 -16.45 -1.01 2.16
CA LEU A 150 -15.96 -1.80 3.28
C LEU A 150 -17.11 -2.68 3.77
N LEU A 151 -16.91 -4.00 3.81
CA LEU A 151 -17.84 -4.93 4.46
C LEU A 151 -17.18 -5.59 5.66
N ILE A 152 -17.94 -5.71 6.75
CA ILE A 152 -17.51 -6.47 7.93
C ILE A 152 -18.27 -7.78 7.97
N LEU A 153 -17.52 -8.89 7.91
CA LEU A 153 -18.06 -10.24 7.83
C LEU A 153 -17.66 -11.07 9.05
N GLN A 154 -18.46 -12.10 9.35
CA GLN A 154 -18.17 -13.10 10.36
C GLN A 154 -18.30 -14.52 9.81
N GLY A 155 -17.43 -15.41 10.27
CA GLY A 155 -17.48 -16.85 9.97
C GLY A 155 -16.61 -17.25 8.80
N ARG A 156 -17.02 -18.29 8.07
CA ARG A 156 -16.19 -18.97 7.05
C ARG A 156 -16.65 -18.62 5.63
N PRO A 157 -15.73 -18.57 4.65
CA PRO A 157 -16.07 -18.23 3.27
C PRO A 157 -16.85 -19.34 2.55
N SER A 158 -17.57 -18.98 1.48
CA SER A 158 -18.29 -19.92 0.60
C SER A 158 -17.35 -20.82 -0.21
N THR A 159 -17.95 -21.78 -0.91
CA THR A 159 -17.20 -22.76 -1.73
C THR A 159 -16.39 -22.08 -2.84
N SER A 160 -16.84 -20.98 -3.43
CA SER A 160 -16.12 -20.30 -4.53
C SER A 160 -14.77 -19.75 -4.08
N PHE A 161 -14.70 -19.09 -2.93
CA PHE A 161 -13.45 -18.63 -2.31
C PHE A 161 -12.52 -19.79 -1.93
N VAL A 162 -13.08 -20.88 -1.40
CA VAL A 162 -12.33 -22.12 -1.13
C VAL A 162 -11.69 -22.68 -2.41
N GLN A 163 -12.44 -22.69 -3.53
CA GLN A 163 -11.90 -23.16 -4.81
C GLN A 163 -10.86 -22.20 -5.40
N ALA A 164 -11.03 -20.89 -5.21
CA ALA A 164 -10.05 -19.88 -5.59
C ALA A 164 -8.71 -20.11 -4.86
N TRP A 165 -8.75 -20.34 -3.54
CA TRP A 165 -7.58 -20.69 -2.74
C TRP A 165 -6.91 -22.00 -3.20
N LYS A 166 -7.70 -23.04 -3.49
CA LYS A 166 -7.18 -24.34 -3.97
C LYS A 166 -6.54 -24.21 -5.35
N SER A 167 -7.16 -23.45 -6.26
CA SER A 167 -6.64 -23.20 -7.61
C SER A 167 -5.30 -22.45 -7.55
N TRP A 168 -5.21 -21.40 -6.74
CA TRP A 168 -3.98 -20.65 -6.50
C TRP A 168 -2.84 -21.54 -6.01
N ASN A 169 -3.12 -22.40 -5.03
CA ASN A 169 -2.12 -23.32 -4.53
C ASN A 169 -1.75 -24.37 -5.57
N LYS A 170 -2.69 -24.87 -6.38
CA LYS A 170 -2.39 -25.91 -7.39
C LYS A 170 -1.37 -25.45 -8.43
N SER A 171 -1.38 -24.18 -8.81
CA SER A 171 -0.48 -23.60 -9.83
C SER A 171 0.92 -23.27 -9.31
N ARG A 172 1.17 -23.35 -8.00
CA ARG A 172 2.43 -22.94 -7.36
C ARG A 172 3.24 -24.15 -6.88
N ASP A 173 4.55 -24.00 -6.76
CA ASP A 173 5.40 -25.02 -6.15
C ASP A 173 5.13 -25.14 -4.63
N LYS A 174 5.93 -25.97 -3.93
CA LYS A 174 5.76 -26.16 -2.48
C LYS A 174 6.24 -24.98 -1.64
N ALA A 175 7.23 -24.22 -2.10
CA ALA A 175 7.81 -23.11 -1.36
C ALA A 175 6.93 -21.85 -1.44
N HIS A 176 6.18 -21.70 -2.53
CA HIS A 176 5.34 -20.54 -2.81
C HIS A 176 3.85 -20.83 -2.60
N LYS A 177 3.50 -21.85 -1.80
CA LYS A 177 2.11 -22.06 -1.37
C LYS A 177 1.64 -20.88 -0.53
N SER A 178 0.33 -20.76 -0.42
CA SER A 178 -0.30 -19.75 0.42
C SER A 178 0.19 -19.84 1.86
N ILE A 179 0.59 -18.70 2.43
CA ILE A 179 0.91 -18.59 3.85
C ILE A 179 -0.33 -18.70 4.73
N PHE A 180 -1.51 -18.43 4.16
CA PHE A 180 -2.80 -18.54 4.82
C PHE A 180 -3.36 -19.97 4.80
N PRO A 181 -4.00 -20.43 5.89
CA PRO A 181 -4.46 -21.80 6.00
C PRO A 181 -5.62 -22.12 5.03
N ASP A 182 -5.75 -23.40 4.63
CA ASP A 182 -6.83 -23.85 3.75
C ASP A 182 -8.21 -23.55 4.36
N PRO A 183 -9.03 -22.66 3.77
CA PRO A 183 -10.31 -22.25 4.33
C PRO A 183 -11.34 -23.38 4.40
N SER A 184 -11.15 -24.49 3.67
CA SER A 184 -12.05 -25.64 3.73
C SER A 184 -11.96 -26.43 5.04
N LYS A 185 -10.85 -26.31 5.78
CA LYS A 185 -10.69 -27.00 7.07
C LYS A 185 -11.38 -26.21 8.19
N LYS A 186 -12.21 -26.90 8.97
CA LYS A 186 -12.89 -26.31 10.15
C LYS A 186 -11.91 -25.78 11.21
N SER A 187 -10.69 -26.31 11.26
CA SER A 187 -9.65 -25.87 12.19
C SER A 187 -8.96 -24.56 11.77
N SER A 188 -9.13 -24.13 10.52
CA SER A 188 -8.46 -22.94 9.99
C SER A 188 -9.08 -21.65 10.51
N TYR A 189 -10.42 -21.59 10.54
CA TYR A 189 -11.17 -20.40 10.94
C TYR A 189 -12.36 -20.79 11.81
N ASP A 190 -12.52 -20.07 12.92
CA ASP A 190 -13.67 -20.21 13.83
C ASP A 190 -14.93 -19.58 13.23
N ASP A 191 -16.11 -20.04 13.64
CA ASP A 191 -17.39 -19.47 13.18
C ASP A 191 -17.58 -18.01 13.64
N ALA A 192 -16.84 -17.56 14.67
CA ALA A 192 -16.80 -16.19 15.14
C ALA A 192 -15.66 -15.35 14.54
N GLN A 193 -14.84 -15.88 13.62
CA GLN A 193 -13.76 -15.13 12.97
C GLN A 193 -14.32 -13.88 12.29
N LEU A 194 -13.73 -12.72 12.57
CA LEU A 194 -14.09 -11.45 11.96
C LEU A 194 -13.22 -11.14 10.75
N TRP A 195 -13.81 -10.50 9.74
CA TRP A 195 -13.15 -10.11 8.51
C TRP A 195 -13.53 -8.69 8.11
N ALA A 196 -12.56 -7.94 7.60
CA ALA A 196 -12.81 -6.76 6.78
C ALA A 196 -12.60 -7.14 5.32
N VAL A 197 -13.59 -6.86 4.48
CA VAL A 197 -13.47 -6.94 3.03
C VAL A 197 -13.45 -5.53 2.49
N ILE A 198 -12.28 -5.12 2.01
CA ILE A 198 -12.09 -3.83 1.35
C ILE A 198 -12.22 -4.08 -0.15
N GLU A 199 -13.30 -3.58 -0.75
CA GLU A 199 -13.55 -3.66 -2.18
C GLU A 199 -12.98 -2.42 -2.89
N MET A 200 -12.18 -2.65 -3.92
CA MET A 200 -11.54 -1.64 -4.75
C MET A 200 -11.78 -1.92 -6.23
N GLN A 201 -11.72 -0.88 -7.05
CA GLN A 201 -11.67 -1.05 -8.51
C GLN A 201 -10.46 -1.90 -8.92
N ASP A 202 -10.63 -2.79 -9.89
CA ASP A 202 -9.50 -3.52 -10.47
C ASP A 202 -8.51 -2.56 -11.16
N ALA A 203 -7.30 -2.48 -10.60
CA ALA A 203 -6.23 -1.59 -11.04
C ALA A 203 -5.33 -2.21 -12.13
N GLY A 204 -5.52 -3.50 -12.47
CA GLY A 204 -4.76 -4.19 -13.51
C GLY A 204 -3.75 -5.20 -12.97
N ILE A 205 -2.54 -5.23 -13.54
CA ILE A 205 -1.47 -6.16 -13.15
C ILE A 205 -0.38 -5.38 -12.41
N ASP A 206 0.10 -5.88 -11.29
CA ASP A 206 1.24 -5.28 -10.58
C ASP A 206 2.51 -5.28 -11.44
N LEU A 207 3.33 -4.24 -11.28
CA LEU A 207 4.50 -3.96 -12.10
C LEU A 207 5.56 -5.07 -11.99
N GLU A 208 5.68 -5.70 -10.82
CA GLU A 208 6.56 -6.86 -10.60
C GLU A 208 6.20 -8.02 -11.54
N ARG A 209 4.95 -8.47 -11.52
CA ARG A 209 4.48 -9.53 -12.44
C ARG A 209 4.56 -9.13 -13.89
N LEU A 210 4.31 -7.86 -14.20
CA LEU A 210 4.41 -7.39 -15.59
C LEU A 210 5.85 -7.50 -16.11
N ILE A 211 6.83 -7.18 -15.26
CA ILE A 211 8.26 -7.36 -15.56
C ILE A 211 8.60 -8.85 -15.68
N GLU A 212 8.13 -9.71 -14.77
CA GLU A 212 8.34 -11.17 -14.86
C GLU A 212 7.79 -11.78 -16.15
N GLN A 213 6.71 -11.20 -16.68
CA GLN A 213 6.11 -11.60 -17.96
C GLN A 213 6.84 -11.03 -19.19
N GLY A 214 7.91 -10.24 -18.99
CA GLY A 214 8.75 -9.67 -20.05
C GLY A 214 8.35 -8.26 -20.51
N GLY A 215 7.47 -7.57 -19.77
CA GLY A 215 7.14 -6.17 -20.02
C GLY A 215 8.23 -5.20 -19.54
N MET A 216 8.00 -3.89 -19.73
CA MET A 216 8.90 -2.80 -19.29
C MET A 216 10.27 -2.79 -19.96
N GLY A 217 10.37 -3.40 -21.15
CA GLY A 217 11.64 -3.50 -21.88
C GLY A 217 12.02 -2.24 -22.66
N SER A 218 11.07 -1.34 -22.94
CA SER A 218 11.33 -0.14 -23.75
C SER A 218 11.41 1.15 -22.94
N ILE A 219 12.17 2.12 -23.47
CA ILE A 219 12.29 3.46 -22.89
C ILE A 219 10.93 4.18 -22.80
N TRP A 220 10.00 3.88 -23.69
CA TRP A 220 8.67 4.51 -23.74
C TRP A 220 7.80 4.05 -22.57
N GLU A 221 7.86 2.75 -22.27
CA GLU A 221 7.18 2.15 -21.12
C GLU A 221 7.75 2.68 -19.81
N VAL A 222 9.07 2.60 -19.64
CA VAL A 222 9.76 3.07 -18.44
C VAL A 222 9.50 4.56 -18.20
N TRP A 223 9.51 5.37 -19.27
CA TRP A 223 9.22 6.79 -19.18
C TRP A 223 7.79 7.07 -18.70
N ASP A 224 6.79 6.45 -19.35
CA ASP A 224 5.38 6.67 -19.00
C ASP A 224 5.07 6.18 -17.59
N VAL A 225 5.59 5.02 -17.20
CA VAL A 225 5.35 4.44 -15.87
C VAL A 225 6.03 5.26 -14.78
N PHE A 226 7.31 5.62 -14.94
CA PHE A 226 8.03 6.41 -13.93
C PHE A 226 7.35 7.77 -13.69
N TRP A 227 7.06 8.51 -14.76
CA TRP A 227 6.43 9.82 -14.62
C TRP A 227 4.96 9.71 -14.18
N GLY A 228 4.22 8.69 -14.63
CA GLY A 228 2.87 8.42 -14.14
C GLY A 228 2.83 8.22 -12.63
N VAL A 229 3.78 7.45 -12.08
CA VAL A 229 3.92 7.27 -10.63
C VAL A 229 4.35 8.57 -9.94
N ALA A 230 5.38 9.26 -10.43
CA ALA A 230 5.86 10.51 -9.83
C ALA A 230 4.78 11.60 -9.78
N ILE A 231 3.97 11.74 -10.84
CA ILE A 231 2.83 12.66 -10.91
C ILE A 231 1.74 12.24 -9.93
N SER A 232 1.41 10.95 -9.84
CA SER A 232 0.40 10.44 -8.89
C SER A 232 0.79 10.75 -7.45
N VAL A 233 2.06 10.49 -7.09
CA VAL A 233 2.58 10.80 -5.76
C VAL A 233 2.59 12.30 -5.50
N ALA A 234 3.02 13.13 -6.47
CA ALA A 234 2.98 14.59 -6.36
C ALA A 234 1.55 15.12 -6.12
N LYS A 235 0.54 14.54 -6.77
CA LYS A 235 -0.87 14.88 -6.54
C LYS A 235 -1.33 14.51 -5.12
N GLY A 236 -0.90 13.35 -4.62
CA GLY A 236 -1.17 12.96 -3.24
C GLY A 236 -0.47 13.88 -2.22
N GLU A 237 0.78 14.27 -2.51
CA GLU A 237 1.54 15.23 -1.69
C GLU A 237 0.81 16.57 -1.58
N GLU A 238 0.36 17.12 -2.71
CA GLU A 238 -0.38 18.39 -2.76
C GLU A 238 -1.76 18.28 -2.09
N GLY A 239 -2.50 17.20 -2.37
CA GLY A 239 -3.88 17.06 -1.92
C GLY A 239 -4.02 16.76 -0.42
N VAL A 240 -3.18 15.86 0.10
CA VAL A 240 -3.33 15.31 1.47
C VAL A 240 -2.00 15.08 2.18
N LYS A 241 -0.91 15.73 1.75
CA LYS A 241 0.44 15.50 2.30
C LYS A 241 0.79 14.01 2.36
N PHE A 242 0.50 13.31 1.26
CA PHE A 242 0.65 11.87 1.16
C PHE A 242 2.13 11.43 1.20
N GLU A 243 2.39 10.35 1.93
CA GLU A 243 3.60 9.53 1.80
C GLU A 243 3.20 8.07 1.61
N HIS A 244 3.72 7.39 0.59
CA HIS A 244 3.37 5.99 0.38
C HIS A 244 4.05 5.05 1.37
N ARG A 245 5.33 5.32 1.66
CA ARG A 245 6.18 4.56 2.61
C ARG A 245 6.45 3.08 2.28
N ASP A 246 5.84 2.58 1.21
CA ASP A 246 5.99 1.19 0.76
C ASP A 246 5.79 1.02 -0.76
N LEU A 247 6.32 1.92 -1.56
CA LEU A 247 6.06 1.97 -3.01
C LEU A 247 7.01 1.02 -3.78
N HIS A 248 7.00 -0.26 -3.41
CA HIS A 248 7.69 -1.30 -4.17
C HIS A 248 6.92 -1.68 -5.45
N LEU A 249 7.53 -2.48 -6.34
CA LEU A 249 6.94 -2.80 -7.65
C LEU A 249 5.58 -3.54 -7.56
N GLY A 250 5.33 -4.25 -6.45
CA GLY A 250 4.07 -4.93 -6.19
C GLY A 250 2.90 -3.96 -5.91
N ASN A 251 3.21 -2.73 -5.48
CA ASN A 251 2.22 -1.70 -5.13
C ASN A 251 1.93 -0.70 -6.25
N ILE A 252 2.39 -1.00 -7.47
CA ILE A 252 2.13 -0.20 -8.67
C ILE A 252 1.42 -1.10 -9.67
N CYS A 253 0.12 -0.89 -9.88
CA CYS A 253 -0.63 -1.59 -10.90
C CYS A 253 -0.60 -0.85 -12.24
N ILE A 254 -0.56 -1.64 -13.31
CA ILE A 254 -0.54 -1.19 -14.69
C ILE A 254 -1.78 -1.70 -15.41
N ARG A 255 -2.48 -0.80 -16.08
CA ARG A 255 -3.55 -1.13 -17.03
C ARG A 255 -3.33 -0.44 -18.37
N SER A 256 -4.03 -0.91 -19.40
CA SER A 256 -4.08 -0.21 -20.67
C SER A 256 -5.28 0.74 -20.72
N ARG A 257 -5.06 1.95 -21.23
CA ARG A 257 -6.10 2.92 -21.59
C ARG A 257 -7.08 2.38 -22.63
N THR A 258 -6.58 1.50 -23.49
CA THR A 258 -7.34 0.94 -24.62
C THR A 258 -7.52 -0.55 -24.46
N ARG A 259 -8.77 -0.99 -24.61
CA ARG A 259 -9.27 -2.32 -24.21
C ARG A 259 -8.57 -3.53 -24.87
N ASP A 260 -7.82 -3.33 -25.96
CA ASP A 260 -7.24 -4.41 -26.78
C ASP A 260 -5.69 -4.40 -26.84
N THR A 261 -5.03 -3.74 -25.90
CA THR A 261 -3.55 -3.61 -25.96
C THR A 261 -2.88 -4.57 -24.98
N SER A 262 -1.92 -5.35 -25.48
CA SER A 262 -1.04 -6.17 -24.64
C SER A 262 -0.31 -5.27 -23.63
N LEU A 263 -0.27 -5.66 -22.36
CA LEU A 263 0.51 -4.95 -21.35
C LEU A 263 2.01 -5.28 -21.46
N VAL A 264 2.34 -6.49 -21.91
CA VAL A 264 3.73 -6.97 -22.08
C VAL A 264 4.35 -6.36 -23.35
N GLU A 265 3.55 -6.16 -24.39
CA GLU A 265 3.98 -5.55 -25.65
C GLU A 265 3.01 -4.41 -26.03
N PRO A 266 3.04 -3.28 -25.29
CA PRO A 266 2.11 -2.19 -25.53
C PRO A 266 2.35 -1.56 -26.90
N ARG A 267 1.25 -1.14 -27.53
CA ARG A 267 1.29 -0.47 -28.83
C ARG A 267 1.84 0.94 -28.65
N ILE A 268 3.15 1.10 -28.81
CA ILE A 268 3.79 2.41 -28.75
C ILE A 268 3.40 3.22 -29.97
N THR A 269 2.74 4.36 -29.75
CA THR A 269 2.28 5.25 -30.81
C THR A 269 2.91 6.61 -30.62
N ILE A 270 3.70 7.04 -31.62
CA ILE A 270 4.31 8.37 -31.63
C ILE A 270 3.76 9.11 -32.84
N SER A 271 2.71 9.89 -32.59
CA SER A 271 2.11 10.78 -33.58
C SER A 271 2.88 12.08 -33.74
N ASP A 272 3.58 12.51 -32.68
CA ASP A 272 4.32 13.76 -32.62
C ASP A 272 5.64 13.60 -31.83
N LEU A 273 6.75 14.08 -32.40
CA LEU A 273 8.04 14.09 -31.70
C LEU A 273 8.09 15.11 -30.55
N HIS A 274 7.17 16.09 -30.51
CA HIS A 274 7.04 17.02 -29.38
C HIS A 274 6.23 16.46 -28.21
N GLN A 275 5.51 15.34 -28.37
CA GLN A 275 4.83 14.63 -27.28
C GLN A 275 5.82 14.32 -26.15
N LYS A 276 5.40 14.53 -24.89
CA LYS A 276 6.24 14.42 -23.70
C LYS A 276 5.89 13.24 -22.80
N LEU A 277 4.61 12.85 -22.75
CA LEU A 277 4.13 11.69 -22.00
C LEU A 277 3.07 10.92 -22.81
N GLY A 278 2.72 9.70 -22.39
CA GLY A 278 1.60 8.93 -22.92
C GLY A 278 1.92 8.22 -24.24
N PHE A 279 3.15 7.73 -24.40
CA PHE A 279 3.60 7.01 -25.59
C PHE A 279 3.00 5.60 -25.75
N THR A 280 2.67 4.96 -24.64
CA THR A 280 2.34 3.53 -24.56
C THR A 280 0.87 3.25 -24.31
N GLY A 281 0.11 4.25 -23.87
CA GLY A 281 -1.25 4.06 -23.39
C GLY A 281 -1.34 3.21 -22.13
N LEU A 282 -0.25 3.06 -21.38
CA LEU A 282 -0.25 2.49 -20.04
C LEU A 282 -0.71 3.54 -19.03
N GLU A 283 -1.48 3.10 -18.04
CA GLU A 283 -1.89 3.89 -16.88
C GLU A 283 -1.38 3.20 -15.61
N THR A 284 -0.89 4.02 -14.68
CA THR A 284 -0.37 3.60 -13.39
C THR A 284 -1.44 3.82 -12.31
N THR A 285 -1.53 2.91 -11.35
CA THR A 285 -2.39 3.06 -10.19
C THR A 285 -1.65 2.57 -8.95
N LEU A 286 -1.54 3.43 -7.95
CA LEU A 286 -0.89 3.12 -6.67
C LEU A 286 -1.87 2.37 -5.77
N ILE A 287 -1.41 1.32 -5.10
CA ILE A 287 -2.23 0.47 -4.23
C ILE A 287 -1.51 0.20 -2.90
N ASP A 288 -2.22 -0.45 -1.97
CA ASP A 288 -1.75 -0.87 -0.65
C ASP A 288 -1.25 0.28 0.24
N TYR A 289 -2.16 0.81 1.06
CA TYR A 289 -1.89 1.99 1.87
C TYR A 289 -1.58 1.68 3.34
N GLY A 290 -1.26 0.42 3.66
CA GLY A 290 -1.08 -0.05 5.04
C GLY A 290 0.03 0.67 5.82
N LEU A 291 1.08 1.14 5.15
CA LEU A 291 2.18 1.90 5.77
C LEU A 291 2.13 3.40 5.46
N CYS A 292 1.16 3.85 4.66
CA CYS A 292 1.09 5.23 4.17
C CYS A 292 0.84 6.23 5.30
N ARG A 293 1.02 7.50 4.97
CA ARG A 293 0.64 8.65 5.80
C ARG A 293 -0.08 9.69 4.97
N ALA A 294 -1.16 10.27 5.49
CA ALA A 294 -1.86 11.41 4.91
C ALA A 294 -2.62 12.23 5.96
N ASP A 295 -2.80 13.52 5.69
CA ASP A 295 -3.76 14.37 6.41
C ASP A 295 -5.18 13.91 6.04
N LEU A 296 -6.03 13.72 7.04
CA LEU A 296 -7.45 13.47 6.86
C LEU A 296 -8.15 14.83 6.83
N VAL A 297 -8.60 15.22 5.65
CA VAL A 297 -9.32 16.47 5.39
C VAL A 297 -10.80 16.16 5.23
N ASP A 298 -11.65 16.94 5.89
CA ASP A 298 -13.10 16.80 5.72
C ASP A 298 -13.47 17.00 4.24
N ALA A 299 -14.37 16.14 3.73
CA ALA A 299 -14.74 16.11 2.31
C ALA A 299 -15.27 17.45 1.77
N ASP A 300 -15.75 18.35 2.64
CA ASP A 300 -16.21 19.70 2.29
C ASP A 300 -15.06 20.66 1.91
N GLU A 301 -13.83 20.42 2.37
CA GLU A 301 -12.67 21.29 2.07
C GLU A 301 -12.03 20.99 0.71
N LEU A 302 -12.15 19.74 0.22
CA LEU A 302 -11.63 19.32 -1.09
C LEU A 302 -12.49 19.78 -2.28
N GLY A 303 -13.72 20.26 -2.02
CA GLY A 303 -14.69 20.70 -3.04
C GLY A 303 -14.75 22.22 -3.31
N GLY A 304 -13.82 23.00 -2.74
CA GLY A 304 -13.85 24.47 -2.79
C GLY A 304 -13.44 25.10 -4.13
N GLU A 305 -14.24 24.94 -5.18
CA GLU A 305 -14.21 25.88 -6.31
C GLU A 305 -14.69 27.27 -5.85
N GLN A 306 -13.89 28.27 -6.22
CA GLN A 306 -14.10 29.72 -6.14
C GLN A 306 -15.56 30.18 -5.89
N ARG A 307 -15.85 30.58 -4.65
CA ARG A 307 -16.94 31.54 -4.40
C ARG A 307 -16.37 32.95 -4.50
N GLU A 308 -16.40 33.51 -5.70
CA GLU A 308 -16.25 34.95 -5.92
C GLU A 308 -17.39 35.72 -5.25
N GLY A 309 -17.03 36.80 -4.55
CA GLY A 309 -17.82 38.03 -4.47
C GLY A 309 -19.06 38.04 -3.56
N GLY A 310 -18.87 38.35 -2.29
CA GLY A 310 -19.94 38.83 -1.40
C GLY A 310 -19.41 39.91 -0.47
N GLU A 311 -19.97 41.12 -0.59
CA GLU A 311 -19.53 42.37 0.05
C GLU A 311 -19.40 42.28 1.58
N GLU A 312 -18.24 42.71 2.09
CA GLU A 312 -17.97 42.87 3.52
C GLU A 312 -18.67 44.11 4.08
N VAL A 313 -19.47 43.93 5.15
CA VAL A 313 -19.92 45.01 6.03
C VAL A 313 -19.11 44.93 7.33
N GLU A 314 -18.18 45.87 7.52
CA GLU A 314 -17.37 46.00 8.73
C GLU A 314 -18.21 46.17 10.00
N LYS A 315 -18.13 45.20 10.91
CA LYS A 315 -18.44 45.40 12.34
C LYS A 315 -17.20 45.15 13.19
N ARG A 316 -16.55 46.25 13.58
CA ARG A 316 -15.43 46.30 14.54
C ARG A 316 -15.76 45.51 15.82
N HIS A 317 -15.11 44.36 16.01
CA HIS A 317 -14.99 43.66 17.29
C HIS A 317 -13.52 43.56 17.67
N LEU A 318 -13.25 43.71 18.97
CA LEU A 318 -11.92 43.64 19.59
C LEU A 318 -11.21 42.30 19.31
N PRO A 319 -9.86 42.27 19.28
CA PRO A 319 -9.12 41.06 18.94
C PRO A 319 -9.31 40.01 20.05
N THR A 320 -9.99 38.94 19.68
CA THR A 320 -9.97 37.67 20.41
C THR A 320 -8.68 36.96 19.99
N PRO A 321 -7.92 36.30 20.89
CA PRO A 321 -6.79 35.48 20.47
C PRO A 321 -7.25 34.48 19.41
N PRO A 322 -6.43 34.19 18.38
CA PRO A 322 -6.82 33.25 17.35
C PRO A 322 -7.20 31.93 18.02
N PRO A 323 -8.33 31.30 17.63
CA PRO A 323 -8.63 29.95 18.07
C PRO A 323 -7.45 29.07 17.67
N GLU A 324 -6.94 28.27 18.62
CA GLU A 324 -5.97 27.22 18.32
C GLU A 324 -6.54 26.40 17.15
N VAL A 325 -5.89 26.46 15.99
CA VAL A 325 -6.27 25.65 14.84
C VAL A 325 -6.07 24.20 15.29
N PRO A 326 -7.12 23.36 15.32
CA PRO A 326 -6.95 21.96 15.71
C PRO A 326 -5.90 21.34 14.77
N GLU A 327 -4.94 20.61 15.34
CA GLU A 327 -4.00 19.86 14.51
C GLU A 327 -4.78 18.93 13.58
N PRO A 328 -4.41 18.83 12.29
CA PRO A 328 -5.12 17.98 11.35
C PRO A 328 -5.10 16.54 11.86
N GLU A 329 -6.23 15.84 11.70
CA GLU A 329 -6.25 14.40 11.91
C GLU A 329 -5.35 13.76 10.84
N VAL A 330 -4.51 12.80 11.22
CA VAL A 330 -3.54 12.18 10.31
C VAL A 330 -3.72 10.68 10.42
N ALA A 331 -3.95 10.01 9.29
CA ALA A 331 -3.83 8.57 9.19
C ALA A 331 -2.38 8.22 8.88
N TYR A 332 -1.77 7.39 9.72
CA TYR A 332 -0.40 6.91 9.53
C TYR A 332 -0.21 5.61 10.32
N GLN A 333 0.82 4.85 9.95
CA GLN A 333 1.35 3.76 10.74
C GLN A 333 2.66 4.18 11.41
N ASP A 334 2.85 3.81 12.68
CA ASP A 334 4.16 3.91 13.33
C ASP A 334 5.01 2.70 12.91
N LEU A 335 6.04 2.94 12.09
CA LEU A 335 6.92 1.88 11.61
C LEU A 335 7.91 1.41 12.68
N ASP A 336 8.24 2.23 13.69
CA ASP A 336 9.11 1.76 14.81
C ASP A 336 8.38 0.73 15.71
N GLY A 337 7.05 0.59 15.55
CA GLY A 337 6.26 -0.49 16.13
C GLY A 337 6.55 -1.87 15.53
N ASP A 338 7.20 -1.95 14.37
CA ASP A 338 7.65 -3.20 13.75
C ASP A 338 9.13 -3.12 13.30
N PRO A 339 10.08 -3.39 14.21
CA PRO A 339 11.50 -3.37 13.90
C PRO A 339 11.91 -4.30 12.74
N ALA A 340 11.14 -5.36 12.47
CA ALA A 340 11.48 -6.36 11.46
C ALA A 340 11.56 -5.76 10.05
N VAL A 341 10.77 -4.70 9.77
CA VAL A 341 10.81 -3.94 8.51
C VAL A 341 12.20 -3.37 8.23
N PHE A 342 12.95 -3.00 9.26
CA PHE A 342 14.28 -2.40 9.14
C PHE A 342 15.43 -3.41 9.27
N GLU A 343 15.15 -4.60 9.77
CA GLU A 343 16.13 -5.68 9.98
C GLU A 343 16.19 -6.67 8.79
N GLY A 344 15.30 -6.52 7.80
CA GLY A 344 15.27 -7.35 6.62
C GLY A 344 16.56 -7.33 5.79
N ASP A 345 16.86 -8.45 5.14
CA ASP A 345 18.08 -8.67 4.39
C ASP A 345 18.04 -8.02 3.00
N ALA A 346 18.74 -6.89 2.85
CA ALA A 346 18.81 -6.17 1.56
C ALA A 346 19.57 -6.93 0.46
N THR A 347 20.30 -7.99 0.80
CA THR A 347 20.95 -8.85 -0.20
C THR A 347 19.94 -9.79 -0.89
N GLN A 348 18.83 -10.10 -0.22
CA GLN A 348 17.70 -10.82 -0.80
C GLN A 348 16.78 -9.85 -1.53
N GLU A 349 16.34 -8.80 -0.84
CA GLU A 349 15.40 -7.82 -1.39
C GLU A 349 15.91 -6.40 -1.11
N HIS A 350 16.37 -5.73 -2.16
CA HIS A 350 16.90 -4.35 -2.06
C HIS A 350 15.93 -3.35 -1.41
N GLN A 351 14.62 -3.64 -1.37
CA GLN A 351 13.62 -2.79 -0.73
C GLN A 351 13.90 -2.56 0.76
N TYR A 352 14.52 -3.51 1.46
CA TYR A 352 14.86 -3.33 2.88
C TYR A 352 15.86 -2.20 3.13
N GLU A 353 16.68 -1.86 2.13
CA GLU A 353 17.57 -0.71 2.20
C GLU A 353 16.79 0.61 2.13
N ILE A 354 15.67 0.62 1.40
CA ILE A 354 14.81 1.80 1.27
C ILE A 354 14.12 2.12 2.58
N TYR A 355 13.64 1.11 3.34
CA TYR A 355 13.11 1.36 4.68
C TYR A 355 14.18 1.93 5.62
N ARG A 356 15.44 1.48 5.50
CA ARG A 356 16.56 2.05 6.26
C ARG A 356 16.83 3.50 5.87
N PHE A 357 16.83 3.85 4.59
CA PHE A 357 16.96 5.23 4.16
C PHE A 357 15.79 6.10 4.65
N MET A 358 14.55 5.61 4.59
CA MET A 358 13.38 6.32 5.12
C MET A 358 13.50 6.60 6.61
N ARG A 359 13.90 5.60 7.40
CA ARG A 359 14.09 5.79 8.85
C ARG A 359 15.22 6.77 9.14
N ALA A 360 16.31 6.75 8.38
CA ALA A 360 17.37 7.74 8.51
C ALA A 360 16.89 9.16 8.15
N ILE A 361 16.06 9.31 7.10
CA ILE A 361 15.38 10.57 6.78
C ILE A 361 14.49 11.04 7.94
N ALA A 362 13.68 10.14 8.51
CA ALA A 362 12.75 10.48 9.58
C ALA A 362 13.45 11.05 10.82
N TYR A 363 14.55 10.42 11.24
CA TYR A 363 15.27 10.83 12.46
C TYR A 363 16.30 11.94 12.22
N PHE A 364 16.90 12.02 11.03
CA PHE A 364 18.07 12.87 10.79
C PHE A 364 17.97 13.79 9.57
N GLY A 365 16.91 13.68 8.77
CA GLY A 365 16.74 14.43 7.52
C GLY A 365 17.70 14.04 6.40
N ASP A 366 18.46 12.95 6.56
CA ASP A 366 19.50 12.49 5.64
C ASP A 366 19.47 10.95 5.54
N PRO A 367 19.25 10.38 4.34
CA PRO A 367 19.08 8.94 4.15
C PRO A 367 20.33 8.12 4.49
N LEU A 368 21.52 8.71 4.47
CA LEU A 368 22.78 7.99 4.70
C LEU A 368 23.30 8.13 6.14
N LYS A 369 22.52 8.74 7.04
CA LYS A 369 22.92 8.85 8.43
C LYS A 369 22.91 7.49 9.12
N PRO A 370 23.97 7.14 9.88
CA PRO A 370 24.00 5.92 10.66
C PRO A 370 22.83 5.88 11.64
N GLN A 371 22.08 4.78 11.62
CA GLN A 371 20.95 4.62 12.53
C GLN A 371 21.39 4.24 13.94
N PRO A 372 20.68 4.70 14.98
CA PRO A 372 20.88 4.17 16.32
C PRO A 372 20.45 2.69 16.32
N PRO A 373 21.19 1.80 16.99
CA PRO A 373 20.74 0.43 17.17
C PRO A 373 19.37 0.42 17.86
N PHE A 374 18.48 -0.51 17.46
CA PHE A 374 17.25 -0.74 18.21
C PHE A 374 17.61 -0.94 19.69
N ALA A 375 16.93 -0.24 20.59
CA ALA A 375 17.07 -0.49 22.01
C ALA A 375 16.68 -1.95 22.23
N CYS A 376 17.67 -2.83 22.33
CA CYS A 376 17.46 -4.24 22.61
C CYS A 376 16.68 -4.32 23.92
N ASN A 377 15.41 -4.73 23.84
CA ASN A 377 14.66 -5.18 25.01
C ASN A 377 15.33 -6.46 25.52
N GLN A 378 16.39 -6.32 26.32
CA GLN A 378 17.07 -7.40 27.05
C GLN A 378 16.20 -7.96 28.19
N GLN A 379 14.91 -8.21 27.95
CA GLN A 379 14.05 -8.88 28.95
C GLN A 379 13.99 -10.40 28.78
N ASN A 380 14.62 -10.98 27.75
CA ASN A 380 14.60 -12.44 27.51
C ASN A 380 15.96 -13.14 27.42
N GLN A 381 17.03 -12.60 28.02
CA GLN A 381 18.24 -13.40 28.31
C GLN A 381 18.29 -13.79 29.80
N LEU A 382 17.54 -14.83 30.15
CA LEU A 382 17.73 -15.54 31.41
C LEU A 382 19.04 -16.35 31.36
N GLN A 383 20.02 -15.84 32.09
CA GLN A 383 21.00 -16.57 32.91
C GLN A 383 21.86 -17.67 32.24
N GLN A 384 23.07 -17.29 31.86
CA GLN A 384 24.24 -18.17 32.05
C GLN A 384 25.11 -17.59 33.18
N PRO A 385 25.53 -18.41 34.17
CA PRO A 385 26.40 -17.93 35.23
C PRO A 385 27.86 -17.95 34.77
N GLU A 386 28.45 -16.76 34.59
CA GLU A 386 29.91 -16.58 34.49
C GLU A 386 30.52 -16.47 35.91
N PRO A 387 31.77 -16.94 36.11
CA PRO A 387 32.34 -17.15 37.44
C PRO A 387 32.94 -15.88 38.09
N ASP A 388 32.92 -15.86 39.42
CA ASP A 388 33.35 -14.78 40.31
C ASP A 388 34.79 -14.29 40.07
N ILE A 389 34.95 -12.99 39.81
CA ILE A 389 36.22 -12.25 39.99
C ILE A 389 35.92 -10.90 40.69
N PRO A 390 36.65 -10.52 41.77
CA PRO A 390 36.35 -9.33 42.55
C PRO A 390 36.92 -8.02 41.98
N LEU A 391 36.01 -7.03 41.82
CA LEU A 391 36.12 -5.56 41.75
C LEU A 391 37.44 -4.86 41.37
N ARG A 392 37.34 -3.86 40.45
CA ARG A 392 37.78 -2.47 40.72
C ARG A 392 37.29 -1.42 39.70
N SER A 393 36.76 -0.32 40.27
CA SER A 393 36.62 1.07 39.76
C SER A 393 35.26 1.52 39.19
N PRO A 394 34.66 2.62 39.71
CA PRO A 394 33.43 3.18 39.19
C PRO A 394 33.71 3.99 37.92
N ARG A 395 33.50 3.41 36.74
CA ARG A 395 33.29 4.21 35.53
C ARG A 395 31.81 4.61 35.49
N LYS A 396 31.58 5.92 35.37
CA LYS A 396 30.26 6.51 35.09
C LYS A 396 29.51 5.63 34.10
N ALA A 397 28.33 5.16 34.48
CA ALA A 397 27.39 4.58 33.54
C ALA A 397 27.23 5.57 32.37
N PRO A 398 27.24 5.10 31.10
CA PRO A 398 26.83 5.96 30.02
C PRO A 398 25.41 6.44 30.36
N VAL A 399 25.22 7.76 30.31
CA VAL A 399 23.88 8.35 30.35
C VAL A 399 23.12 7.64 29.23
N LYS A 400 22.12 6.83 29.59
CA LYS A 400 21.10 6.41 28.65
C LYS A 400 20.43 7.70 28.22
N GLU A 401 20.81 8.25 27.07
CA GLU A 401 19.95 9.18 26.38
C GLU A 401 18.69 8.39 26.08
N GLU A 402 17.66 8.59 26.91
CA GLU A 402 16.30 8.22 26.56
C GLU A 402 15.99 8.98 25.27
N VAL A 403 16.11 8.30 24.14
CA VAL A 403 15.59 8.82 22.87
C VAL A 403 14.11 9.03 23.13
N PRO A 404 13.61 10.27 23.14
CA PRO A 404 12.20 10.50 23.38
C PRO A 404 11.45 9.71 22.30
N GLN A 405 10.48 8.89 22.71
CA GLN A 405 9.50 8.26 21.83
C GLN A 405 8.75 9.39 21.13
N THR A 406 9.32 9.85 20.03
CA THR A 406 8.73 10.84 19.16
C THR A 406 8.00 10.05 18.10
N ASP A 407 6.73 10.39 17.91
CA ASP A 407 5.90 9.83 16.87
C ASP A 407 6.34 10.39 15.51
N VAL A 408 7.57 10.03 15.11
CA VAL A 408 8.26 10.64 13.97
C VAL A 408 7.53 10.35 12.67
N TRP A 409 6.86 9.20 12.61
CA TRP A 409 6.09 8.72 11.47
C TRP A 409 4.74 9.44 11.33
N ARG A 410 4.30 10.23 12.30
CA ARG A 410 3.12 11.11 12.14
C ARG A 410 3.44 12.33 11.26
N TYR A 411 4.66 12.84 11.31
CA TYR A 411 5.05 14.03 10.56
C TYR A 411 5.06 13.78 9.05
N TYR A 412 4.86 14.87 8.30
CA TYR A 412 4.97 14.85 6.85
C TYR A 412 6.44 14.97 6.42
N LEU A 413 6.94 13.91 5.80
CA LEU A 413 8.33 13.75 5.39
C LEU A 413 8.42 13.37 3.90
N PRO A 414 8.08 14.27 2.96
CA PRO A 414 7.95 13.95 1.53
C PRO A 414 9.21 13.37 0.86
N LYS A 415 10.38 13.55 1.47
CA LYS A 415 11.61 12.87 1.02
C LYS A 415 11.51 11.34 1.05
N THR A 416 10.61 10.75 1.85
CA THR A 416 10.32 9.30 1.81
C THR A 416 9.73 8.87 0.46
N ASN A 417 8.96 9.73 -0.21
CA ASN A 417 8.48 9.44 -1.56
C ASN A 417 9.62 9.48 -2.58
N LEU A 418 10.56 10.44 -2.46
CA LEU A 418 11.72 10.53 -3.36
C LEU A 418 12.62 9.30 -3.29
N ILE A 419 12.83 8.74 -2.09
CA ILE A 419 13.65 7.52 -1.95
C ILE A 419 12.95 6.28 -2.54
N TRP A 420 11.62 6.26 -2.55
CA TRP A 420 10.87 5.24 -3.27
C TRP A 420 10.89 5.44 -4.79
N LEU A 421 10.84 6.69 -5.27
CA LEU A 421 11.03 6.98 -6.70
C LEU A 421 12.45 6.63 -7.17
N HIS A 422 13.46 6.79 -6.31
CA HIS A 422 14.80 6.26 -6.52
C HIS A 422 14.77 4.74 -6.73
N PHE A 423 14.14 4.02 -5.81
CA PHE A 423 14.00 2.56 -5.89
C PHE A 423 13.29 2.12 -7.18
N LEU A 424 12.16 2.74 -7.49
CA LEU A 424 11.38 2.45 -8.70
C LEU A 424 12.24 2.64 -9.95
N LEU A 425 12.90 3.79 -10.09
CA LEU A 425 13.71 4.07 -11.25
C LEU A 425 14.93 3.14 -11.32
N HIS A 426 15.58 2.85 -10.19
CA HIS A 426 16.66 1.86 -10.12
C HIS A 426 16.20 0.51 -10.66
N LYS A 427 15.03 0.02 -10.24
CA LYS A 427 14.47 -1.26 -10.69
C LYS A 427 14.07 -1.24 -12.17
N LEU A 428 13.39 -0.19 -12.64
CA LEU A 428 13.02 -0.08 -14.06
C LEU A 428 14.25 -0.09 -14.98
N PHE A 429 15.36 0.51 -14.58
CA PHE A 429 16.61 0.48 -15.34
C PHE A 429 17.24 -0.92 -15.47
N GLN A 430 16.94 -1.86 -14.55
CA GLN A 430 17.47 -3.22 -14.62
C GLN A 430 16.87 -4.02 -15.80
N TYR A 431 15.66 -3.64 -16.23
CA TYR A 431 14.91 -4.33 -17.30
C TYR A 431 14.86 -3.53 -18.61
N LEU A 432 15.26 -2.25 -18.56
CA LEU A 432 15.29 -1.36 -19.72
C LEU A 432 16.35 -1.77 -20.75
N THR A 433 15.94 -1.96 -22.00
CA THR A 433 16.87 -2.00 -23.13
C THR A 433 17.30 -0.57 -23.48
N LEU A 434 18.57 -0.25 -23.25
CA LEU A 434 19.10 1.11 -23.45
C LEU A 434 19.05 1.54 -24.93
N PRO A 435 18.38 2.66 -25.26
CA PRO A 435 18.36 3.20 -26.61
C PRO A 435 19.73 3.51 -27.21
N SER A 436 20.68 3.98 -26.39
CA SER A 436 22.06 4.29 -26.78
C SER A 436 22.86 3.07 -27.24
N GLU A 437 22.52 1.88 -26.74
CA GLU A 437 23.14 0.61 -27.12
C GLU A 437 22.35 -0.12 -28.22
N SER A 438 21.19 0.41 -28.59
CA SER A 438 20.26 -0.18 -29.56
C SER A 438 20.40 0.43 -30.95
N THR A 439 20.20 -0.39 -31.99
CA THR A 439 20.15 0.12 -33.37
C THR A 439 18.83 0.87 -33.65
N PRO A 440 18.82 1.89 -34.54
CA PRO A 440 17.59 2.57 -34.93
C PRO A 440 16.49 1.63 -35.44
N ARG A 441 16.89 0.53 -36.12
CA ARG A 441 15.96 -0.50 -36.61
C ARG A 441 15.28 -1.26 -35.48
N ALA A 442 16.02 -1.60 -34.42
CA ALA A 442 15.50 -2.31 -33.24
C ALA A 442 14.50 -1.44 -32.45
N ILE A 443 14.78 -0.14 -32.30
CA ILE A 443 13.82 0.78 -31.66
C ILE A 443 12.57 0.91 -32.53
N ARG A 444 12.73 1.03 -33.86
CA ARG A 444 11.60 1.21 -34.78
C ARG A 444 10.66 0.00 -34.84
N SER A 445 11.15 -1.22 -34.69
CA SER A 445 10.33 -2.43 -34.85
C SER A 445 9.20 -2.54 -33.82
N ARG A 446 9.32 -1.86 -32.67
CA ARG A 446 8.34 -1.86 -31.59
C ARG A 446 7.42 -0.63 -31.57
N VAL A 447 7.60 0.31 -32.50
CA VAL A 447 6.92 1.62 -32.45
C VAL A 447 6.15 1.88 -33.74
N GLN A 448 4.88 2.23 -33.61
CA GLN A 448 4.10 2.79 -34.70
C GLN A 448 4.33 4.29 -34.78
N ILE A 449 4.74 4.74 -35.96
CA ILE A 449 5.02 6.14 -36.24
C ILE A 449 4.18 6.60 -37.42
N ARG A 450 3.83 7.89 -37.42
CA ARG A 450 3.31 8.56 -38.61
C ARG A 450 4.36 8.58 -39.74
N GLU A 451 3.89 8.67 -40.98
CA GLU A 451 4.72 8.53 -42.19
C GLU A 451 5.87 9.54 -42.31
N ASP A 452 5.78 10.69 -41.65
CA ASP A 452 6.76 11.78 -41.69
C ASP A 452 7.92 11.65 -40.68
N ILE A 453 7.83 10.69 -39.75
CA ILE A 453 8.88 10.42 -38.76
C ILE A 453 9.85 9.39 -39.32
N ASP A 454 11.13 9.75 -39.43
CA ASP A 454 12.18 8.80 -39.80
C ASP A 454 12.76 8.06 -38.57
N GLN A 455 13.40 6.91 -38.81
CA GLN A 455 13.97 6.07 -37.76
C GLN A 455 15.11 6.76 -36.98
N LYS A 456 15.84 7.69 -37.59
CA LYS A 456 16.93 8.42 -36.94
C LYS A 456 16.39 9.45 -35.95
N LYS A 457 15.32 10.16 -36.29
CA LYS A 457 14.63 11.10 -35.39
C LYS A 457 14.02 10.36 -34.20
N LEU A 458 13.40 9.20 -34.45
CA LEU A 458 12.86 8.35 -33.39
C LEU A 458 13.95 7.89 -32.42
N HIS A 459 15.08 7.38 -32.95
CA HIS A 459 16.22 6.95 -32.15
C HIS A 459 16.79 8.10 -31.31
N ARG A 460 16.96 9.30 -31.90
CA ARG A 460 17.38 10.51 -31.16
C ARG A 460 16.42 10.87 -30.03
N LYS A 461 15.10 10.75 -30.24
CA LYS A 461 14.11 10.99 -29.18
C LYS A 461 14.27 9.97 -28.05
N ALA A 462 14.36 8.68 -28.37
CA ALA A 462 14.59 7.63 -27.40
C ALA A 462 15.87 7.85 -26.56
N THR A 463 17.00 8.18 -27.20
CA THR A 463 18.24 8.50 -26.49
C THR A 463 18.14 9.77 -25.65
N LYS A 464 17.33 10.75 -26.05
CA LYS A 464 17.07 11.94 -25.23
C LYS A 464 16.30 11.57 -23.96
N LEU A 465 15.26 10.74 -24.06
CA LEU A 465 14.51 10.27 -22.89
C LEU A 465 15.42 9.48 -21.94
N GLU A 466 16.25 8.58 -22.47
CA GLU A 466 17.26 7.86 -21.69
C GLU A 466 18.19 8.81 -20.93
N LYS A 467 18.71 9.85 -21.60
CA LYS A 467 19.60 10.83 -20.96
C LYS A 467 18.89 11.54 -19.80
N VAL A 468 17.64 11.93 -19.98
CA VAL A 468 16.85 12.59 -18.93
C VAL A 468 16.63 11.64 -17.75
N LEU A 469 16.23 10.39 -17.98
CA LEU A 469 16.05 9.43 -16.88
C LEU A 469 17.36 9.15 -16.13
N LYS A 470 18.51 9.13 -16.83
CA LYS A 470 19.83 9.05 -16.17
C LYS A 470 20.11 10.27 -15.30
N THR A 471 19.73 11.47 -15.74
CA THR A 471 19.83 12.69 -14.94
C THR A 471 18.94 12.61 -13.70
N VAL A 472 17.66 12.27 -13.87
CA VAL A 472 16.70 12.12 -12.75
C VAL A 472 17.19 11.07 -11.75
N ARG A 473 17.67 9.92 -12.22
CA ARG A 473 18.24 8.88 -11.36
C ARG A 473 19.37 9.44 -10.50
N GLY A 474 20.30 10.20 -11.10
CA GLY A 474 21.37 10.87 -10.36
C GLY A 474 20.87 11.84 -9.29
N MET A 475 19.81 12.60 -9.58
CA MET A 475 19.21 13.54 -8.62
C MET A 475 18.50 12.83 -7.45
N LEU A 476 18.06 11.59 -7.65
CA LEU A 476 17.36 10.77 -6.68
C LEU A 476 18.30 9.84 -5.87
N GLU A 477 19.60 9.79 -6.19
CA GLU A 477 20.55 8.99 -5.40
C GLU A 477 20.53 9.42 -3.92
N PRO A 478 20.57 8.49 -2.95
CA PRO A 478 20.52 8.82 -1.52
C PRO A 478 21.56 9.87 -1.12
N GLU A 479 22.77 9.79 -1.68
CA GLU A 479 23.87 10.76 -1.45
C GLU A 479 23.48 12.19 -1.87
N GLU A 480 22.74 12.33 -2.97
CA GLU A 480 22.31 13.65 -3.45
C GLU A 480 21.12 14.16 -2.62
N LEU A 481 20.19 13.29 -2.25
CA LEU A 481 19.02 13.65 -1.43
C LEU A 481 19.39 14.10 -0.01
N GLY A 482 20.52 13.63 0.53
CA GLY A 482 21.06 14.08 1.82
C GLY A 482 21.71 15.46 1.83
N LYS A 483 21.98 16.07 0.65
CA LYS A 483 22.62 17.39 0.58
C LYS A 483 21.64 18.54 0.85
N ALA A 484 22.17 19.66 1.33
CA ALA A 484 21.39 20.89 1.45
C ALA A 484 21.00 21.43 0.06
N GLY A 485 19.72 21.78 -0.13
CA GLY A 485 19.19 22.26 -1.41
C GLY A 485 18.91 21.17 -2.44
N SER A 486 18.92 19.89 -2.04
CA SER A 486 18.40 18.78 -2.85
C SER A 486 16.87 18.84 -2.97
N LEU A 487 16.31 17.98 -3.83
CA LEU A 487 14.85 17.82 -3.95
C LEU A 487 14.21 17.49 -2.60
N GLY A 488 13.14 18.21 -2.26
CA GLY A 488 12.37 18.05 -1.04
C GLY A 488 11.15 17.13 -1.18
N SER A 489 10.55 17.03 -2.37
CA SER A 489 9.32 16.26 -2.61
C SER A 489 9.18 15.76 -4.05
N ALA A 490 8.26 14.82 -4.29
CA ALA A 490 7.90 14.40 -5.65
C ALA A 490 7.27 15.55 -6.45
N GLY A 491 6.52 16.43 -5.79
CA GLY A 491 6.00 17.67 -6.38
C GLY A 491 7.10 18.58 -6.94
N GLU A 492 8.18 18.79 -6.19
CA GLU A 492 9.34 19.55 -6.67
C GLU A 492 10.02 18.89 -7.89
N LEU A 493 10.14 17.55 -7.88
CA LEU A 493 10.67 16.79 -9.01
C LEU A 493 9.82 16.98 -10.28
N VAL A 494 8.49 16.91 -10.16
CA VAL A 494 7.56 17.09 -11.28
C VAL A 494 7.59 18.52 -11.80
N LEU A 495 7.59 19.52 -10.91
CA LEU A 495 7.69 20.93 -11.29
C LEU A 495 9.00 21.23 -12.02
N MET A 496 10.12 20.67 -11.55
CA MET A 496 11.41 20.77 -12.22
C MET A 496 11.37 20.13 -13.62
N ALA A 497 10.74 18.96 -13.77
CA ALA A 497 10.58 18.30 -15.05
C ALA A 497 9.74 19.12 -16.05
N VAL A 498 8.73 19.85 -15.58
CA VAL A 498 7.98 20.82 -16.39
C VAL A 498 8.86 22.01 -16.78
N GLY A 499 9.61 22.58 -15.82
CA GLY A 499 10.54 23.70 -16.06
C GLY A 499 11.64 23.38 -17.07
N GLU A 500 12.16 22.16 -17.06
CA GLU A 500 13.16 21.65 -18.00
C GLU A 500 12.54 21.19 -19.35
N GLY A 501 11.21 21.27 -19.48
CA GLY A 501 10.46 20.87 -20.67
C GLY A 501 10.54 19.36 -20.96
N TRP A 502 10.75 18.54 -19.93
CA TRP A 502 10.67 17.08 -20.00
C TRP A 502 9.22 16.64 -20.01
N LEU A 503 8.38 17.32 -19.23
CA LEU A 503 6.91 17.23 -19.20
C LEU A 503 6.29 18.57 -19.64
N ARG A 504 4.99 18.57 -19.91
CA ARG A 504 4.16 19.76 -20.12
C ARG A 504 3.22 19.94 -18.93
N GLY A 505 2.71 21.16 -18.73
CA GLY A 505 1.68 21.40 -17.71
C GLY A 505 0.41 20.57 -17.94
N GLU A 506 0.06 20.25 -19.20
CA GLU A 506 -1.08 19.37 -19.53
C GLU A 506 -0.85 17.89 -19.19
N ASP A 507 0.40 17.48 -18.95
CA ASP A 507 0.73 16.11 -18.55
C ASP A 507 0.51 15.90 -17.03
N VAL A 508 0.49 16.98 -16.24
CA VAL A 508 0.48 16.97 -14.76
C VAL A 508 -0.94 17.08 -14.24
#